data_AF-A0A9D2A0B2-F1
#
_entry.id   AF-A0A9D2A0B2-F1
#
_cell.length_a   1.000
_cell.length_b   1.000
_cell.length_c   1.000
_cell.angle_alpha   90.00
_cell.angle_beta   90.00
_cell.angle_gamma   90.00
#
_symmetry.space_group_name_H-M   'P 1'
#
loop_
_entity.id
_entity.type
_entity.pdbx_description
1 polymer ?
#
loop_
_entity_poly.entity_id
_entity_poly.type
_entity_poly.pdbx_seq_one_letter_code
_entity_poly.pdbx_strand_id
1 'polypeptide(L)'
;MLTFQKTDKEDVVRFAPFFAEQMTHVSDFSLCFQFMWHKHFTPDYAIVEDCLVLKEVYAGKDWFHYPLSRTGDEAAERRAVALIEEYCRDREIRLHFTNVARKNVPWLVLRYGQDVSVTNIRRWRDYLYEAESFRTYAGGKYSGQRNHVNKFRKQYPDWRFDVCRPEDEGALIAFLREYDAVQRAKGSYLADEEMDEVYELVPKIGRFGLLCGLLRVGGKIVACSIGERCGDMVVVHVEKALRGYDGAYPMVAQQFALAFTGGDVKYLNRMDDAGDMGLRKSKLQYLPCEVVGKYNITPRRAIDGVAHLPVLETPRLKLSPVRDEDADVYARLASDTERNRWWGYDWHEDAPGDAPQAGWFLTFARSLFREKMELPLGIYADGALAGEVVLHRFGYHAEAEIGVRLLPEAEGNGYAAEAVSAVCEYAFSKLELERVEAKHFHENARSGRTLSLAGMRRTGEDETYVYYEKTPKM
;
A
#
# COMPACT_ATOMS: atom_id res chain seq x y z
N MET A 1 12.74 6.57 12.55
CA MET A 1 11.54 7.19 11.93
C MET A 1 11.56 6.94 10.43
N LEU A 2 10.48 6.40 9.89
CA LEU A 2 10.31 6.14 8.46
C LEU A 2 10.03 7.46 7.71
N THR A 3 10.78 7.74 6.64
CA THR A 3 10.61 8.95 5.82
C THR A 3 10.55 8.56 4.36
N PHE A 4 9.48 8.99 3.69
CA PHE A 4 9.25 8.74 2.27
C PHE A 4 9.82 9.86 1.40
N GLN A 5 10.37 9.47 0.27
CA GLN A 5 10.86 10.36 -0.79
C GLN A 5 9.99 10.19 -2.03
N LYS A 6 9.79 11.27 -2.79
CA LYS A 6 9.14 11.20 -4.10
C LYS A 6 10.00 10.37 -5.05
N THR A 7 9.36 9.59 -5.91
CA THR A 7 10.05 8.84 -6.96
C THR A 7 9.85 9.53 -8.30
N ASP A 8 10.95 9.92 -8.95
CA ASP A 8 10.92 10.29 -10.37
C ASP A 8 10.94 9.04 -11.25
N LYS A 9 10.32 9.11 -12.43
CA LYS A 9 10.20 7.95 -13.33
C LYS A 9 11.54 7.32 -13.71
N GLU A 10 12.58 8.13 -13.90
CA GLU A 10 13.92 7.63 -14.24
C GLU A 10 14.66 7.02 -13.05
N ASP A 11 14.23 7.35 -11.83
CA ASP A 11 14.89 6.97 -10.59
C ASP A 11 14.59 5.55 -10.15
N VAL A 12 13.54 4.93 -10.70
CA VAL A 12 13.12 3.55 -10.41
C VAL A 12 14.22 2.51 -10.63
N VAL A 13 15.24 2.81 -11.46
CA VAL A 13 16.42 1.95 -11.65
C VAL A 13 17.16 1.64 -10.34
N ARG A 14 17.08 2.53 -9.35
CA ARG A 14 17.67 2.31 -8.01
C ARG A 14 17.01 1.16 -7.25
N PHE A 15 15.80 0.75 -7.65
CA PHE A 15 15.06 -0.34 -7.03
C PHE A 15 15.45 -1.72 -7.60
N ALA A 16 16.17 -1.76 -8.73
CA ALA A 16 16.56 -3.00 -9.39
C ALA A 16 17.21 -4.04 -8.46
N PRO A 17 18.11 -3.68 -7.51
CA PRO A 17 18.70 -4.65 -6.59
C PRO A 17 17.67 -5.37 -5.71
N PHE A 18 16.53 -4.74 -5.38
CA PHE A 18 15.47 -5.36 -4.58
C PHE A 18 14.62 -6.33 -5.41
N PHE A 19 14.43 -6.04 -6.70
CA PHE A 19 13.66 -6.90 -7.61
C PHE A 19 14.48 -8.08 -8.15
N ALA A 20 15.80 -7.96 -8.18
CA ALA A 20 16.69 -8.96 -8.76
C ALA A 20 16.62 -10.33 -8.07
N GLU A 21 16.41 -10.36 -6.75
CA GLU A 21 16.40 -11.59 -5.94
C GLU A 21 15.00 -11.95 -5.39
N GLN A 22 13.97 -11.21 -5.80
CA GLN A 22 12.61 -11.42 -5.27
C GLN A 22 12.04 -12.78 -5.68
N MET A 23 11.39 -13.45 -4.73
CA MET A 23 10.68 -14.73 -4.95
C MET A 23 9.20 -14.62 -4.58
N THR A 24 8.60 -13.47 -4.85
CA THR A 24 7.17 -13.20 -4.61
C THR A 24 6.29 -13.72 -5.74
N HIS A 25 6.87 -13.85 -6.94
CA HIS A 25 6.21 -14.13 -8.22
C HIS A 25 5.18 -13.09 -8.66
N VAL A 26 5.09 -11.95 -7.94
CA VAL A 26 4.24 -10.81 -8.32
C VAL A 26 5.03 -9.91 -9.27
N SER A 27 4.45 -9.59 -10.43
CA SER A 27 5.08 -8.78 -11.48
C SER A 27 5.30 -7.32 -11.08
N ASP A 28 4.54 -6.81 -10.11
CA ASP A 28 4.65 -5.42 -9.65
C ASP A 28 6.00 -5.14 -8.97
N PHE A 29 6.63 -6.18 -8.41
CA PHE A 29 7.98 -6.10 -7.86
C PHE A 29 9.03 -6.31 -8.94
N SER A 30 9.05 -5.39 -9.90
CA SER A 30 9.90 -5.46 -11.07
C SER A 30 10.21 -4.05 -11.60
N LEU A 31 11.41 -3.85 -12.13
CA LEU A 31 11.88 -2.52 -12.51
C LEU A 31 11.06 -1.96 -13.67
N CYS A 32 10.85 -2.75 -14.71
CA CYS A 32 10.11 -2.33 -15.89
C CYS A 32 8.65 -2.02 -15.57
N PHE A 33 8.02 -2.74 -14.64
CA PHE A 33 6.67 -2.43 -14.19
C PHE A 33 6.61 -1.04 -13.52
N GLN A 34 7.51 -0.79 -12.56
CA GLN A 34 7.57 0.51 -11.86
C GLN A 34 7.87 1.66 -12.83
N PHE A 35 8.63 1.42 -13.90
CA PHE A 35 8.87 2.42 -14.94
C PHE A 35 7.63 2.69 -15.80
N MET A 36 7.06 1.64 -16.42
CA MET A 36 5.95 1.79 -17.37
C MET A 36 4.68 2.32 -16.72
N TRP A 37 4.41 1.95 -15.48
CA TRP A 37 3.17 2.30 -14.80
C TRP A 37 3.32 3.47 -13.82
N HIS A 38 4.46 4.17 -13.85
CA HIS A 38 4.78 5.30 -12.96
C HIS A 38 3.68 6.38 -12.95
N LYS A 39 3.08 6.68 -14.12
CA LYS A 39 2.01 7.68 -14.24
C LYS A 39 0.75 7.32 -13.46
N HIS A 40 0.47 6.03 -13.29
CA HIS A 40 -0.73 5.53 -12.61
C HIS A 40 -0.46 5.23 -11.13
N PHE A 41 0.76 4.75 -10.87
CA PHE A 41 1.27 4.38 -9.57
C PHE A 41 2.58 5.15 -9.45
N THR A 42 2.52 6.39 -8.95
CA THR A 42 3.71 7.20 -8.65
C THR A 42 4.07 6.95 -7.19
N PRO A 43 4.69 5.81 -6.82
CA PRO A 43 4.92 5.52 -5.43
C PRO A 43 5.95 6.49 -4.87
N ASP A 44 5.69 7.03 -3.69
CA ASP A 44 6.76 7.47 -2.81
C ASP A 44 7.52 6.23 -2.33
N TYR A 45 8.80 6.36 -2.02
CA TYR A 45 9.61 5.24 -1.55
C TYR A 45 10.40 5.55 -0.29
N ALA A 46 10.74 4.50 0.45
CA ALA A 46 11.70 4.53 1.53
C ALA A 46 12.57 3.26 1.47
N ILE A 47 13.83 3.37 1.90
CA ILE A 47 14.69 2.22 2.15
C ILE A 47 14.96 2.16 3.64
N VAL A 48 14.53 1.09 4.29
CA VAL A 48 14.59 0.92 5.74
C VAL A 48 14.78 -0.56 6.07
N GLU A 49 15.59 -0.91 7.07
CA GLU A 49 15.89 -2.32 7.39
C GLU A 49 16.36 -3.13 6.17
N ASP A 50 17.11 -2.51 5.23
CA ASP A 50 17.47 -3.12 3.93
C ASP A 50 16.28 -3.63 3.08
N CYS A 51 15.11 -3.05 3.32
CA CYS A 51 13.88 -3.28 2.57
C CYS A 51 13.50 -2.04 1.77
N LEU A 52 13.01 -2.25 0.55
CA LEU A 52 12.29 -1.26 -0.22
C LEU A 52 10.83 -1.23 0.24
N VAL A 53 10.34 -0.04 0.59
CA VAL A 53 8.93 0.22 0.86
C VAL A 53 8.43 1.22 -0.17
N LEU A 54 7.40 0.83 -0.93
CA LEU A 54 6.70 1.71 -1.87
C LEU A 54 5.35 2.10 -1.27
N LYS A 55 4.97 3.37 -1.40
CA LYS A 55 3.73 3.94 -0.91
C LYS A 55 3.05 4.70 -2.03
N GLU A 56 1.86 4.28 -2.42
CA GLU A 56 1.06 4.93 -3.45
C GLU A 56 -0.25 5.48 -2.87
N VAL A 57 -0.85 6.44 -3.57
CA VAL A 57 -2.19 6.94 -3.25
C VAL A 57 -3.16 6.45 -4.31
N TYR A 58 -4.08 5.58 -3.92
CA TYR A 58 -5.10 5.02 -4.80
C TYR A 58 -6.49 5.15 -4.18
N ALA A 59 -7.44 5.68 -4.96
CA ALA A 59 -8.80 5.98 -4.52
C ALA A 59 -8.86 6.80 -3.22
N GLY A 60 -7.97 7.79 -3.09
CA GLY A 60 -7.89 8.70 -1.94
C GLY A 60 -7.33 8.06 -0.66
N LYS A 61 -6.66 6.90 -0.77
CA LYS A 61 -6.07 6.17 0.36
C LYS A 61 -4.61 5.88 0.10
N ASP A 62 -3.81 5.92 1.15
CA ASP A 62 -2.44 5.41 1.12
C ASP A 62 -2.43 3.89 1.13
N TRP A 63 -1.66 3.32 0.20
CA TRP A 63 -1.38 1.90 0.09
C TRP A 63 0.12 1.68 0.13
N PHE A 64 0.55 0.73 0.96
CA PHE A 64 1.94 0.34 1.09
C PHE A 64 2.12 -1.00 0.39
N HIS A 65 3.05 -1.08 -0.55
CA HIS A 65 3.49 -2.38 -1.05
C HIS A 65 4.10 -3.15 0.13
N TYR A 66 3.88 -4.47 0.18
CA TYR A 66 4.58 -5.29 1.16
C TYR A 66 6.10 -5.06 1.08
N PRO A 67 6.80 -4.79 2.19
CA PRO A 67 8.24 -4.51 2.17
C PRO A 67 9.02 -5.62 1.47
N LEU A 68 9.94 -5.23 0.60
CA LEU A 68 10.76 -6.19 -0.13
C LEU A 68 12.21 -6.04 0.30
N SER A 69 12.70 -7.03 1.05
CA SER A 69 14.12 -7.10 1.40
C SER A 69 14.96 -7.39 0.16
N ARG A 70 16.21 -6.89 0.15
CA ARG A 70 17.13 -7.15 -0.97
C ARG A 70 17.50 -8.63 -1.11
N THR A 71 17.44 -9.40 -0.03
CA THR A 71 17.96 -10.77 0.06
C THR A 71 16.90 -11.81 0.42
N GLY A 72 15.63 -11.42 0.56
CA GLY A 72 14.58 -12.29 1.09
C GLY A 72 14.62 -12.48 2.61
N ASP A 73 15.25 -11.57 3.36
CA ASP A 73 15.23 -11.54 4.83
C ASP A 73 13.84 -11.18 5.36
N GLU A 74 13.05 -12.21 5.67
CA GLU A 74 11.72 -12.04 6.25
C GLU A 74 11.74 -11.30 7.59
N ALA A 75 12.79 -11.42 8.41
CA ALA A 75 12.85 -10.73 9.69
C ALA A 75 13.00 -9.22 9.49
N ALA A 76 13.79 -8.81 8.49
CA ALA A 76 13.90 -7.42 8.07
C ALA A 76 12.57 -6.86 7.54
N GLU A 77 11.87 -7.63 6.70
CA GLU A 77 10.55 -7.23 6.16
C GLU A 77 9.53 -7.01 7.28
N ARG A 78 9.53 -7.89 8.30
CA ARG A 78 8.62 -7.75 9.46
C ARG A 78 8.94 -6.52 10.32
N ARG A 79 10.23 -6.16 10.47
CA ARG A 79 10.62 -4.91 11.14
C ARG A 79 10.21 -3.68 10.32
N ALA A 80 10.34 -3.73 8.99
CA ALA A 80 9.84 -2.69 8.11
C ALA A 80 8.31 -2.51 8.21
N VAL A 81 7.54 -3.60 8.34
CA VAL A 81 6.08 -3.53 8.61
C VAL A 81 5.78 -2.79 9.92
N ALA A 82 6.52 -3.07 11.00
CA ALA A 82 6.34 -2.33 12.27
C ALA A 82 6.63 -0.82 12.12
N LEU A 83 7.63 -0.45 11.31
CA LEU A 83 7.94 0.96 11.02
C LEU A 83 6.86 1.64 10.15
N ILE A 84 6.18 0.89 9.28
CA ILE A 84 5.02 1.39 8.54
C ILE A 84 3.84 1.63 9.49
N GLU A 85 3.59 0.73 10.45
CA GLU A 85 2.55 0.92 11.47
C GLU A 85 2.79 2.19 12.30
N GLU A 86 4.03 2.37 12.77
CA GLU A 86 4.44 3.59 13.50
C GLU A 86 4.24 4.83 12.62
N TYR A 87 4.70 4.81 11.36
CA TYR A 87 4.49 5.90 10.41
C TYR A 87 3.02 6.25 10.23
N CYS A 88 2.16 5.24 10.05
CA CYS A 88 0.72 5.43 9.91
C CYS A 88 0.10 6.00 11.19
N ARG A 89 0.54 5.55 12.36
CA ARG A 89 0.02 6.01 13.66
C ARG A 89 0.49 7.42 14.02
N ASP A 90 1.72 7.79 13.66
CA ASP A 90 2.28 9.14 13.85
C ASP A 90 1.63 10.18 12.95
N ARG A 91 1.30 9.80 11.72
CA ARG A 91 0.70 10.69 10.72
C ARG A 91 -0.80 10.54 10.59
N GLU A 92 -1.40 9.71 11.42
CA GLU A 92 -2.84 9.52 11.44
C GLU A 92 -3.41 9.01 10.09
N ILE A 93 -2.60 8.21 9.39
CA ILE A 93 -2.94 7.59 8.10
C ILE A 93 -3.47 6.16 8.34
N ARG A 94 -4.45 5.74 7.53
CA ARG A 94 -4.94 4.36 7.53
C ARG A 94 -3.94 3.42 6.85
N LEU A 95 -3.64 2.31 7.51
CA LEU A 95 -2.78 1.27 6.98
C LEU A 95 -3.54 0.40 5.98
N HIS A 96 -3.05 0.36 4.75
CA HIS A 96 -3.47 -0.60 3.75
C HIS A 96 -2.24 -1.19 3.09
N PHE A 97 -2.16 -2.52 2.99
CA PHE A 97 -1.15 -3.19 2.19
C PHE A 97 -1.71 -3.54 0.81
N THR A 98 -0.90 -3.37 -0.21
CA THR A 98 -1.11 -3.86 -1.59
C THR A 98 0.05 -4.77 -1.99
N ASN A 99 -0.13 -5.52 -3.08
CA ASN A 99 0.89 -6.40 -3.64
C ASN A 99 1.49 -7.39 -2.62
N VAL A 100 0.68 -7.83 -1.66
CA VAL A 100 1.09 -8.85 -0.69
C VAL A 100 1.12 -10.20 -1.41
N ALA A 101 2.28 -10.85 -1.43
CA ALA A 101 2.41 -12.20 -1.96
C ALA A 101 1.68 -13.23 -1.08
N ARG A 102 1.19 -14.32 -1.67
CA ARG A 102 0.42 -15.36 -0.96
C ARG A 102 1.11 -15.86 0.32
N LYS A 103 2.44 -16.01 0.30
CA LYS A 103 3.24 -16.47 1.45
C LYS A 103 3.18 -15.55 2.67
N ASN A 104 2.95 -14.25 2.47
CA ASN A 104 2.96 -13.24 3.53
C ASN A 104 1.57 -13.03 4.16
N VAL A 105 0.50 -13.46 3.47
CA VAL A 105 -0.89 -13.29 3.93
C VAL A 105 -1.12 -13.94 5.31
N PRO A 106 -0.73 -15.21 5.57
CA PRO A 106 -0.98 -15.83 6.87
C PRO A 106 -0.35 -15.08 8.05
N TRP A 107 0.88 -14.58 7.86
CA TRP A 107 1.58 -13.82 8.90
C TRP A 107 0.88 -12.49 9.18
N LEU A 108 0.49 -11.73 8.15
CA LEU A 108 -0.24 -10.47 8.34
C LEU A 108 -1.61 -10.69 8.99
N VAL A 109 -2.34 -11.74 8.60
CA VAL A 109 -3.62 -12.09 9.24
C VAL A 109 -3.42 -12.43 10.71
N LEU A 110 -2.42 -13.23 11.06
CA LEU A 110 -2.12 -13.56 12.46
C LEU A 110 -1.63 -12.34 13.26
N ARG A 111 -0.92 -11.42 12.61
CA ARG A 111 -0.43 -10.19 13.22
C ARG A 111 -1.55 -9.24 13.63
N TYR A 112 -2.61 -9.13 12.82
CA TYR A 112 -3.72 -8.19 13.06
C TYR A 112 -4.98 -8.85 13.63
N GLY A 113 -5.03 -10.18 13.72
CA GLY A 113 -6.13 -10.90 14.35
C GLY A 113 -7.39 -11.06 13.49
N GLN A 114 -8.54 -11.24 14.15
CA GLN A 114 -9.80 -11.70 13.54
C GLN A 114 -10.42 -10.71 12.54
N ASP A 115 -10.03 -9.44 12.59
CA ASP A 115 -10.70 -8.34 11.87
C ASP A 115 -9.78 -7.71 10.81
N VAL A 116 -9.39 -8.52 9.81
CA VAL A 116 -8.65 -8.08 8.62
C VAL A 116 -9.50 -8.28 7.35
N SER A 117 -9.56 -7.26 6.50
CA SER A 117 -10.09 -7.42 5.13
C SER A 117 -8.98 -7.89 4.21
N VAL A 118 -9.16 -9.05 3.57
CA VAL A 118 -8.28 -9.56 2.53
C VAL A 118 -9.02 -9.59 1.21
N THR A 119 -8.49 -8.91 0.20
CA THR A 119 -9.04 -8.96 -1.16
C THR A 119 -7.99 -9.47 -2.14
N ASN A 120 -8.45 -10.22 -3.14
CA ASN A 120 -7.59 -10.80 -4.19
C ASN A 120 -8.32 -10.71 -5.53
N ILE A 121 -8.03 -9.67 -6.30
CA ILE A 121 -8.88 -9.25 -7.41
C ILE A 121 -8.45 -9.94 -8.71
N ARG A 122 -9.35 -10.74 -9.31
CA ARG A 122 -9.02 -11.67 -10.40
C ARG A 122 -8.36 -11.03 -11.61
N ARG A 123 -8.79 -9.83 -12.01
CA ARG A 123 -8.27 -9.15 -13.20
C ARG A 123 -6.79 -8.77 -13.11
N TRP A 124 -6.25 -8.63 -11.89
CA TRP A 124 -4.87 -8.21 -11.64
C TRP A 124 -3.95 -9.37 -11.25
N ARG A 125 -4.43 -10.61 -11.36
CA ARG A 125 -3.61 -11.79 -11.04
C ARG A 125 -2.72 -12.16 -12.21
N ASP A 126 -1.46 -12.44 -11.91
CA ASP A 126 -0.48 -12.80 -12.93
C ASP A 126 -0.64 -14.23 -13.40
N TYR A 127 -0.15 -14.51 -14.61
CA TYR A 127 -0.07 -15.85 -15.15
C TYR A 127 1.37 -16.34 -15.11
N LEU A 128 1.62 -17.33 -14.28
CA LEU A 128 2.93 -17.96 -14.09
C LEU A 128 2.98 -19.29 -14.82
N TYR A 129 4.06 -19.53 -15.56
CA TYR A 129 4.29 -20.76 -16.33
C TYR A 129 5.62 -21.38 -15.95
N GLU A 130 5.68 -22.71 -15.91
CA GLU A 130 6.95 -23.43 -15.85
C GLU A 130 7.80 -23.14 -17.09
N ALA A 131 9.00 -22.60 -16.90
CA ALA A 131 9.90 -22.18 -17.97
C ALA A 131 10.23 -23.35 -18.92
N GLU A 132 10.52 -24.53 -18.39
CA GLU A 132 10.82 -25.72 -19.20
C GLU A 132 9.62 -26.15 -20.07
N SER A 133 8.43 -26.18 -19.50
CA SER A 133 7.21 -26.55 -20.24
C SER A 133 6.90 -25.51 -21.32
N PHE A 134 7.10 -24.23 -21.03
CA PHE A 134 6.82 -23.14 -21.96
C PHE A 134 7.83 -23.09 -23.13
N ARG A 135 9.11 -23.40 -22.87
CA ARG A 135 10.15 -23.51 -23.90
C ARG A 135 9.89 -24.64 -24.87
N THR A 136 9.58 -25.83 -24.34
CA THR A 136 9.55 -27.07 -25.12
C THR A 136 8.18 -27.38 -25.68
N TYR A 137 7.12 -26.91 -25.03
CA TYR A 137 5.75 -27.35 -25.28
C TYR A 137 5.65 -28.89 -25.29
N ALA A 138 6.29 -29.57 -24.33
CA ALA A 138 6.33 -31.03 -24.29
C ALA A 138 4.96 -31.66 -23.92
N GLY A 139 4.65 -32.82 -24.51
CA GLY A 139 3.45 -33.61 -24.17
C GLY A 139 2.17 -33.20 -24.91
N GLY A 140 1.12 -34.05 -24.82
CA GLY A 140 -0.11 -33.90 -25.62
C GLY A 140 -0.87 -32.58 -25.41
N LYS A 141 -0.82 -32.04 -24.18
CA LYS A 141 -1.55 -30.83 -23.76
C LYS A 141 -1.14 -29.55 -24.50
N TYR A 142 0.08 -29.49 -25.04
CA TYR A 142 0.58 -28.33 -25.81
C TYR A 142 0.53 -28.52 -27.34
N SER A 143 -0.27 -29.46 -27.84
CA SER A 143 -0.38 -29.71 -29.29
C SER A 143 -0.79 -28.46 -30.07
N GLY A 144 -1.70 -27.64 -29.53
CA GLY A 144 -2.11 -26.37 -30.14
C GLY A 144 -0.95 -25.40 -30.33
N GLN A 145 -0.17 -25.15 -29.28
CA GLN A 145 0.99 -24.26 -29.32
C GLN A 145 2.05 -24.75 -30.32
N ARG A 146 2.36 -26.06 -30.30
CA ARG A 146 3.29 -26.66 -31.28
C ARG A 146 2.78 -26.52 -32.70
N ASN A 147 1.48 -26.71 -32.93
CA ASN A 147 0.89 -26.56 -34.25
C ASN A 147 1.01 -25.13 -34.77
N HIS A 148 0.78 -24.11 -33.93
CA HIS A 148 0.96 -22.72 -34.32
C HIS A 148 2.43 -22.40 -34.66
N VAL A 149 3.38 -22.84 -33.83
CA VAL A 149 4.82 -22.66 -34.09
C VAL A 149 5.26 -23.36 -35.38
N ASN A 150 4.84 -24.61 -35.58
CA ASN A 150 5.19 -25.38 -36.77
C ASN A 150 4.57 -24.78 -38.03
N LYS A 151 3.34 -24.26 -37.95
CA LYS A 151 2.70 -23.52 -39.05
C LYS A 151 3.51 -22.28 -39.41
N PHE A 152 3.90 -21.47 -38.43
CA PHE A 152 4.73 -20.28 -38.66
C PHE A 152 6.05 -20.65 -39.36
N ARG A 153 6.77 -21.64 -38.84
CA ARG A 153 8.05 -22.12 -39.44
C ARG A 153 7.89 -22.57 -40.89
N LYS A 154 6.79 -23.25 -41.22
CA LYS A 154 6.50 -23.71 -42.58
C LYS A 154 6.16 -22.55 -43.52
N GLN A 155 5.42 -21.56 -43.02
CA GLN A 155 4.95 -20.44 -43.82
C GLN A 155 6.03 -19.39 -44.08
N TYR A 156 6.95 -19.20 -43.14
CA TYR A 156 8.00 -18.20 -43.18
C TYR A 156 9.36 -18.87 -43.00
N PRO A 157 9.88 -19.65 -43.97
CA PRO A 157 11.08 -20.46 -43.80
C PRO A 157 12.36 -19.65 -43.58
N ASP A 158 12.36 -18.37 -43.92
CA ASP A 158 13.43 -17.39 -43.73
C ASP A 158 13.35 -16.63 -42.39
N TRP A 159 12.54 -17.14 -41.45
CA TRP A 159 12.41 -16.56 -40.12
C TRP A 159 13.72 -16.63 -39.33
N ARG A 160 13.91 -15.67 -38.42
CA ARG A 160 14.94 -15.74 -37.37
C ARG A 160 14.50 -15.06 -36.09
N PHE A 161 15.10 -15.46 -34.98
CA PHE A 161 14.95 -14.79 -33.70
C PHE A 161 16.30 -14.18 -33.30
N ASP A 162 16.33 -12.87 -33.08
CA ASP A 162 17.52 -12.14 -32.67
C ASP A 162 17.33 -11.62 -31.23
N VAL A 163 18.40 -11.66 -30.44
CA VAL A 163 18.47 -10.83 -29.21
C VAL A 163 18.74 -9.40 -29.66
N CYS A 164 17.90 -8.47 -29.20
CA CYS A 164 17.97 -7.06 -29.56
C CYS A 164 19.33 -6.46 -29.17
N ARG A 165 19.91 -5.67 -30.06
CA ARG A 165 21.12 -4.88 -29.84
C ARG A 165 20.80 -3.39 -29.92
N PRO A 166 21.69 -2.49 -29.44
CA PRO A 166 21.48 -1.04 -29.57
C PRO A 166 21.20 -0.60 -31.01
N GLU A 167 21.82 -1.25 -32.01
CA GLU A 167 21.63 -0.91 -33.42
C GLU A 167 20.23 -1.26 -33.94
N ASP A 168 19.47 -2.11 -33.24
CA ASP A 168 18.11 -2.51 -33.62
C ASP A 168 17.05 -1.48 -33.22
N GLU A 169 17.38 -0.47 -32.41
CA GLU A 169 16.43 0.49 -31.84
C GLU A 169 15.52 1.12 -32.90
N GLY A 170 16.12 1.65 -33.97
CA GLY A 170 15.36 2.28 -35.05
C GLY A 170 14.42 1.32 -35.77
N ALA A 171 14.85 0.06 -35.97
CA ALA A 171 14.01 -0.98 -36.58
C ALA A 171 12.87 -1.42 -35.66
N LEU A 172 13.13 -1.52 -34.34
CA LEU A 172 12.13 -1.84 -33.33
C LEU A 172 11.06 -0.73 -33.25
N ILE A 173 11.46 0.54 -33.22
CA ILE A 173 10.54 1.68 -33.26
C ILE A 173 9.69 1.68 -34.54
N ALA A 174 10.29 1.37 -35.70
CA ALA A 174 9.55 1.28 -36.95
C ALA A 174 8.48 0.16 -36.92
N PHE A 175 8.82 -1.02 -36.38
CA PHE A 175 7.86 -2.10 -36.16
C PHE A 175 6.75 -1.69 -35.19
N LEU A 176 7.09 -1.05 -34.07
CA LEU A 176 6.11 -0.61 -33.07
C LEU A 176 5.13 0.40 -33.66
N ARG A 177 5.58 1.35 -34.49
CA ARG A 177 4.71 2.30 -35.19
C ARG A 177 3.71 1.61 -36.13
N GLU A 178 4.15 0.59 -36.86
CA GLU A 178 3.26 -0.20 -37.72
C GLU A 178 2.21 -0.97 -36.91
N TYR A 179 2.62 -1.57 -35.79
CA TYR A 179 1.71 -2.22 -34.85
C TYR A 179 0.70 -1.24 -34.25
N ASP A 180 1.19 -0.10 -33.77
CA ASP A 180 0.47 0.93 -33.02
C ASP A 180 -0.61 1.60 -33.89
N ALA A 181 -0.32 1.86 -35.16
CA ALA A 181 -1.30 2.42 -36.11
C ALA A 181 -2.60 1.60 -36.17
N VAL A 182 -2.52 0.28 -36.01
CA VAL A 182 -3.69 -0.62 -35.98
C VAL A 182 -4.34 -0.66 -34.59
N GLN A 183 -3.58 -0.44 -33.51
CA GLN A 183 -4.14 -0.44 -32.15
C GLN A 183 -4.88 0.86 -31.85
N ARG A 184 -4.28 2.03 -32.11
CA ARG A 184 -4.91 3.33 -31.88
C ARG A 184 -6.21 3.50 -32.65
N ALA A 185 -6.30 2.88 -33.84
CA ALA A 185 -7.53 2.85 -34.63
C ALA A 185 -8.73 2.18 -33.89
N LYS A 186 -8.48 1.43 -32.81
CA LYS A 186 -9.53 0.87 -31.93
C LYS A 186 -10.04 1.86 -30.88
N GLY A 187 -9.34 2.98 -30.65
CA GLY A 187 -9.73 4.02 -29.70
C GLY A 187 -9.67 3.60 -28.22
N SER A 188 -8.68 2.80 -27.83
CA SER A 188 -8.54 2.31 -26.45
C SER A 188 -7.52 3.15 -25.68
N TYR A 189 -7.98 4.09 -24.85
CA TYR A 189 -7.14 5.01 -24.08
C TYR A 189 -5.99 4.31 -23.31
N LEU A 190 -6.28 3.25 -22.56
CA LEU A 190 -5.25 2.51 -21.81
C LEU A 190 -4.22 1.81 -22.70
N ALA A 191 -4.62 1.36 -23.88
CA ALA A 191 -3.70 0.72 -24.82
C ALA A 191 -2.80 1.74 -25.51
N ASP A 192 -3.34 2.94 -25.75
CA ASP A 192 -2.61 4.08 -26.28
C ASP A 192 -1.56 4.58 -25.27
N GLU A 193 -1.93 4.68 -23.98
CA GLU A 193 -0.98 4.98 -22.90
C GLU A 193 0.10 3.90 -22.77
N GLU A 194 -0.26 2.61 -22.79
CA GLU A 194 0.72 1.51 -22.76
C GLU A 194 1.73 1.65 -23.92
N MET A 195 1.27 2.02 -25.11
CA MET A 195 2.15 2.22 -26.26
C MET A 195 3.08 3.42 -26.10
N ASP A 196 2.61 4.52 -25.53
CA ASP A 196 3.46 5.68 -25.19
C ASP A 196 4.59 5.27 -24.23
N GLU A 197 4.26 4.46 -23.23
CA GLU A 197 5.21 3.89 -22.27
C GLU A 197 6.22 2.93 -22.92
N VAL A 198 5.77 2.11 -23.89
CA VAL A 198 6.66 1.25 -24.67
C VAL A 198 7.65 2.08 -25.49
N TYR A 199 7.24 3.19 -26.10
CA TYR A 199 8.16 4.06 -26.84
C TYR A 199 9.22 4.68 -25.92
N GLU A 200 8.86 5.09 -24.70
CA GLU A 200 9.81 5.61 -23.72
C GLU A 200 10.76 4.55 -23.16
N LEU A 201 10.31 3.29 -23.11
CA LEU A 201 11.07 2.14 -22.62
C LEU A 201 12.17 1.70 -23.60
N VAL A 202 11.90 1.73 -24.91
CA VAL A 202 12.83 1.21 -25.95
C VAL A 202 14.27 1.74 -25.82
N PRO A 203 14.53 3.06 -25.72
CA PRO A 203 15.90 3.57 -25.58
C PRO A 203 16.56 3.20 -24.23
N LYS A 204 15.79 2.66 -23.28
CA LYS A 204 16.24 2.29 -21.94
C LYS A 204 16.51 0.80 -21.78
N ILE A 205 16.18 -0.04 -22.77
CA ILE A 205 16.36 -1.51 -22.72
C ILE A 205 17.77 -1.87 -22.21
N GLY A 206 18.82 -1.30 -22.82
CA GLY A 206 20.20 -1.56 -22.42
C GLY A 206 20.55 -1.05 -21.02
N ARG A 207 20.15 0.19 -20.69
CA ARG A 207 20.40 0.83 -19.39
C ARG A 207 19.74 0.09 -18.23
N PHE A 208 18.54 -0.45 -18.45
CA PHE A 208 17.77 -1.19 -17.45
C PHE A 208 18.11 -2.69 -17.43
N GLY A 209 18.98 -3.16 -18.32
CA GLY A 209 19.33 -4.59 -18.41
C GLY A 209 18.15 -5.46 -18.83
N LEU A 210 17.19 -4.91 -19.59
CA LEU A 210 16.02 -5.64 -20.04
C LEU A 210 16.38 -6.65 -21.13
N LEU A 211 15.67 -7.77 -21.11
CA LEU A 211 15.76 -8.83 -22.10
C LEU A 211 14.84 -8.45 -23.26
N CYS A 212 15.36 -8.34 -24.47
CA CYS A 212 14.55 -8.01 -25.64
C CYS A 212 14.84 -8.98 -26.79
N GLY A 213 13.78 -9.60 -27.30
CA GLY A 213 13.82 -10.56 -28.40
C GLY A 213 13.03 -10.05 -29.60
N LEU A 214 13.60 -10.23 -30.79
CA LEU A 214 13.05 -9.76 -32.07
C LEU A 214 12.81 -10.94 -33.00
N LEU A 215 11.55 -11.19 -33.38
CA LEU A 215 11.21 -12.15 -34.41
C LEU A 215 11.18 -11.46 -35.77
N ARG A 216 11.93 -12.00 -36.74
CA ARG A 216 12.04 -11.45 -38.08
C ARG A 216 11.60 -12.45 -39.15
N VAL A 217 11.08 -11.91 -40.26
CA VAL A 217 10.78 -12.61 -41.52
C VAL A 217 11.25 -11.71 -42.65
N GLY A 218 12.05 -12.22 -43.59
CA GLY A 218 12.63 -11.41 -44.67
C GLY A 218 13.50 -10.25 -44.17
N GLY A 219 14.12 -10.39 -42.99
CA GLY A 219 14.88 -9.32 -42.33
C GLY A 219 14.04 -8.25 -41.60
N LYS A 220 12.72 -8.17 -41.85
CA LYS A 220 11.79 -7.26 -41.18
C LYS A 220 11.39 -7.81 -39.81
N ILE A 221 11.31 -6.96 -38.78
CA ILE A 221 10.74 -7.33 -37.47
C ILE A 221 9.23 -7.49 -37.62
N VAL A 222 8.71 -8.63 -37.18
CA VAL A 222 7.28 -8.97 -37.25
C VAL A 222 6.66 -9.23 -35.88
N ALA A 223 7.50 -9.44 -34.86
CA ALA A 223 7.10 -9.46 -33.46
C ALA A 223 8.29 -9.11 -32.55
N CYS A 224 8.00 -8.59 -31.36
CA CYS A 224 8.99 -8.42 -30.30
C CYS A 224 8.45 -8.89 -28.94
N SER A 225 9.37 -9.18 -28.03
CA SER A 225 9.05 -9.35 -26.62
C SER A 225 10.14 -8.70 -25.76
N ILE A 226 9.73 -7.97 -24.73
CA ILE A 226 10.60 -7.30 -23.76
C ILE A 226 10.22 -7.81 -22.37
N GLY A 227 11.21 -8.21 -21.59
CA GLY A 227 11.02 -8.69 -20.23
C GLY A 227 12.24 -8.41 -19.37
N GLU A 228 12.20 -8.89 -18.13
CA GLU A 228 13.29 -8.77 -17.18
C GLU A 228 13.37 -9.98 -16.26
N ARG A 229 14.54 -10.23 -15.70
CA ARG A 229 14.74 -11.30 -14.72
C ARG A 229 14.47 -10.77 -13.31
N CYS A 230 13.66 -11.50 -12.56
CA CYS A 230 13.34 -11.25 -11.16
C CYS A 230 13.44 -12.59 -10.40
N GLY A 231 14.51 -12.78 -9.62
CA GLY A 231 14.79 -14.02 -8.90
C GLY A 231 14.83 -15.24 -9.83
N ASP A 232 13.94 -16.19 -9.55
CA ASP A 232 13.76 -17.43 -10.32
C ASP A 232 12.75 -17.31 -11.47
N MET A 233 12.32 -16.10 -11.82
CA MET A 233 11.41 -15.87 -12.93
C MET A 233 11.91 -14.83 -13.94
N VAL A 234 11.38 -14.92 -15.16
CA VAL A 234 11.41 -13.83 -16.13
C VAL A 234 10.00 -13.25 -16.26
N VAL A 235 9.85 -11.94 -16.06
CA VAL A 235 8.59 -11.22 -16.25
C VAL A 235 8.57 -10.66 -17.67
N VAL A 236 7.54 -10.98 -18.44
CA VAL A 236 7.32 -10.47 -19.80
C VAL A 236 6.40 -9.25 -19.74
N HIS A 237 6.96 -8.07 -19.98
CA HIS A 237 6.26 -6.78 -19.91
C HIS A 237 5.59 -6.42 -21.23
N VAL A 238 6.30 -6.66 -22.33
CA VAL A 238 5.83 -6.30 -23.67
C VAL A 238 5.89 -7.55 -24.54
N GLU A 239 4.81 -7.84 -25.25
CA GLU A 239 4.79 -8.83 -26.32
C GLU A 239 3.85 -8.36 -27.41
N LYS A 240 4.38 -8.06 -28.60
CA LYS A 240 3.62 -7.44 -29.70
C LYS A 240 3.97 -8.17 -31.00
N ALA A 241 2.99 -8.38 -31.86
CA ALA A 241 3.17 -8.98 -33.18
C ALA A 241 2.23 -8.38 -34.22
N LEU A 242 2.69 -8.29 -35.47
CA LEU A 242 1.90 -7.83 -36.61
C LEU A 242 0.83 -8.88 -36.99
N ARG A 243 -0.40 -8.43 -37.26
CA ARG A 243 -1.54 -9.33 -37.58
C ARG A 243 -1.38 -10.12 -38.87
N GLY A 244 -0.58 -9.63 -39.82
CA GLY A 244 -0.34 -10.30 -41.11
C GLY A 244 0.55 -11.55 -41.02
N TYR A 245 1.05 -11.89 -39.83
CA TYR A 245 1.97 -13.00 -39.62
C TYR A 245 1.34 -14.08 -38.74
N ASP A 246 0.68 -15.03 -39.38
CA ASP A 246 -0.01 -16.14 -38.74
C ASP A 246 0.95 -16.96 -37.87
N GLY A 247 0.71 -16.99 -36.56
CA GLY A 247 1.54 -17.73 -35.59
C GLY A 247 2.71 -16.94 -35.01
N ALA A 248 2.85 -15.64 -35.33
CA ALA A 248 3.93 -14.80 -34.81
C ALA A 248 3.93 -14.69 -33.28
N TYR A 249 2.76 -14.55 -32.63
CA TYR A 249 2.65 -14.51 -31.16
C TYR A 249 3.15 -15.81 -30.50
N PRO A 250 2.61 -17.01 -30.83
CA PRO A 250 3.15 -18.26 -30.31
C PRO A 250 4.64 -18.47 -30.59
N MET A 251 5.12 -18.01 -31.75
CA MET A 251 6.52 -18.11 -32.13
C MET A 251 7.41 -17.22 -31.26
N VAL A 252 7.13 -15.91 -31.17
CA VAL A 252 7.95 -14.97 -30.38
C VAL A 252 7.92 -15.34 -28.90
N ALA A 253 6.77 -15.74 -28.35
CA ALA A 253 6.64 -16.16 -26.96
C ALA A 253 7.53 -17.38 -26.65
N GLN A 254 7.55 -18.39 -27.53
CA GLN A 254 8.40 -19.57 -27.35
C GLN A 254 9.88 -19.23 -27.51
N GLN A 255 10.25 -18.47 -28.55
CA GLN A 255 11.64 -18.13 -28.82
C GLN A 255 12.22 -17.23 -27.72
N PHE A 256 11.44 -16.30 -27.19
CA PHE A 256 11.82 -15.48 -26.04
C PHE A 256 12.08 -16.36 -24.81
N ALA A 257 11.17 -17.29 -24.49
CA ALA A 257 11.39 -18.22 -23.40
C ALA A 257 12.66 -19.07 -23.62
N LEU A 258 12.89 -19.59 -24.84
CA LEU A 258 14.08 -20.38 -25.18
C LEU A 258 15.38 -19.59 -24.98
N ALA A 259 15.39 -18.31 -25.35
CA ALA A 259 16.56 -17.46 -25.24
C ALA A 259 16.88 -17.04 -23.80
N PHE A 260 15.85 -16.82 -22.98
CA PHE A 260 16.00 -16.05 -21.74
C PHE A 260 15.65 -16.79 -20.44
N THR A 261 15.10 -18.01 -20.51
CA THR A 261 14.72 -18.80 -19.31
C THR A 261 15.61 -20.03 -19.10
N GLY A 262 16.91 -19.91 -19.41
CA GLY A 262 17.92 -20.93 -19.10
C GLY A 262 18.45 -20.82 -17.65
N GLY A 263 19.22 -21.82 -17.22
CA GLY A 263 19.86 -21.82 -15.89
C GLY A 263 18.85 -21.96 -14.76
N ASP A 264 18.96 -21.09 -13.75
CA ASP A 264 18.15 -21.13 -12.53
C ASP A 264 16.75 -20.51 -12.66
N VAL A 265 16.38 -20.03 -13.87
CA VAL A 265 15.04 -19.50 -14.13
C VAL A 265 14.05 -20.66 -14.20
N LYS A 266 13.14 -20.71 -13.22
CA LYS A 266 12.08 -21.72 -13.11
C LYS A 266 10.80 -21.29 -13.79
N TYR A 267 10.49 -20.00 -13.77
CA TYR A 267 9.19 -19.52 -14.21
C TYR A 267 9.27 -18.41 -15.27
N LEU A 268 8.20 -18.33 -16.05
CA LEU A 268 7.87 -17.18 -16.88
C LEU A 268 6.60 -16.55 -16.32
N ASN A 269 6.63 -15.29 -15.90
CA ASN A 269 5.45 -14.53 -15.51
C ASN A 269 5.06 -13.64 -16.71
N ARG A 270 3.82 -13.77 -17.21
CA ARG A 270 3.34 -12.96 -18.35
C ARG A 270 2.31 -11.91 -17.95
N MET A 271 2.35 -11.43 -16.70
CA MET A 271 1.47 -10.42 -16.10
C MET A 271 -0.03 -10.77 -16.14
N ASP A 272 -0.91 -9.84 -15.76
CA ASP A 272 -2.34 -10.04 -15.63
C ASP A 272 -3.16 -9.80 -16.92
N ASP A 273 -4.46 -10.10 -16.87
CA ASP A 273 -5.34 -9.94 -18.05
C ASP A 273 -6.11 -8.62 -18.08
N ALA A 274 -5.97 -7.76 -17.08
CA ALA A 274 -6.69 -6.50 -16.88
C ALA A 274 -8.23 -6.62 -16.98
N GLY A 275 -8.78 -7.84 -16.94
CA GLY A 275 -10.20 -8.12 -17.16
C GLY A 275 -10.58 -8.36 -18.63
N ASP A 276 -9.64 -8.28 -19.57
CA ASP A 276 -9.88 -8.58 -20.99
C ASP A 276 -10.07 -10.09 -21.20
N MET A 277 -11.24 -10.45 -21.72
CA MET A 277 -11.63 -11.86 -21.89
C MET A 277 -10.83 -12.56 -23.00
N GLY A 278 -10.41 -11.83 -24.04
CA GLY A 278 -9.58 -12.36 -25.11
C GLY A 278 -8.17 -12.69 -24.62
N LEU A 279 -7.57 -11.77 -23.86
CA LEU A 279 -6.26 -11.93 -23.23
C LEU A 279 -6.30 -13.04 -22.19
N ARG A 280 -7.34 -13.10 -21.35
CA ARG A 280 -7.56 -14.20 -20.40
C ARG A 280 -7.58 -15.55 -21.10
N LYS A 281 -8.38 -15.70 -22.16
CA LYS A 281 -8.43 -16.94 -22.96
C LYS A 281 -7.04 -17.26 -23.53
N SER A 282 -6.36 -16.25 -24.07
CA SER A 282 -5.03 -16.39 -24.67
C SER A 282 -3.96 -16.80 -23.67
N LYS A 283 -4.03 -16.35 -22.41
CA LYS A 283 -3.07 -16.73 -21.36
C LYS A 283 -3.36 -18.13 -20.81
N LEU A 284 -4.63 -18.43 -20.51
CA LEU A 284 -5.04 -19.75 -19.97
C LEU A 284 -4.71 -20.92 -20.92
N GLN A 285 -4.78 -20.72 -22.24
CA GLN A 285 -4.45 -21.79 -23.19
C GLN A 285 -2.97 -22.23 -23.14
N TYR A 286 -2.06 -21.41 -22.59
CA TYR A 286 -0.65 -21.79 -22.38
C TYR A 286 -0.43 -22.56 -21.08
N LEU A 287 -1.51 -22.93 -20.37
CA LEU A 287 -1.47 -23.82 -19.21
C LEU A 287 -0.56 -23.27 -18.10
N PRO A 288 -0.91 -22.09 -17.52
CA PRO A 288 -0.17 -21.56 -16.38
C PRO A 288 -0.13 -22.60 -15.25
N CYS A 289 1.00 -22.72 -14.56
CA CYS A 289 1.09 -23.52 -13.34
C CYS A 289 0.40 -22.82 -12.17
N GLU A 290 0.36 -21.48 -12.19
CA GLU A 290 -0.36 -20.68 -11.20
C GLU A 290 -0.96 -19.41 -11.82
N VAL A 291 -2.14 -19.01 -11.31
CA VAL A 291 -2.67 -17.66 -11.48
C VAL A 291 -2.39 -16.90 -10.18
N VAL A 292 -1.25 -16.22 -10.13
CA VAL A 292 -0.62 -15.70 -8.90
C VAL A 292 -1.51 -14.62 -8.28
N GLY A 293 -1.89 -14.83 -7.02
CA GLY A 293 -2.70 -13.88 -6.28
C GLY A 293 -1.89 -12.66 -5.85
N LYS A 294 -2.45 -11.47 -6.06
CA LYS A 294 -1.99 -10.20 -5.48
C LYS A 294 -3.00 -9.78 -4.43
N TYR A 295 -2.57 -9.73 -3.17
CA TYR A 295 -3.49 -9.56 -2.04
C TYR A 295 -3.39 -8.14 -1.50
N ASN A 296 -4.55 -7.55 -1.26
CA ASN A 296 -4.70 -6.31 -0.52
C ASN A 296 -5.16 -6.65 0.90
N ILE A 297 -4.50 -6.09 1.90
CA ILE A 297 -4.80 -6.32 3.31
C ILE A 297 -5.11 -5.00 3.98
N THR A 298 -6.28 -4.90 4.61
CA THR A 298 -6.71 -3.74 5.39
C THR A 298 -6.97 -4.18 6.82
N PRO A 299 -6.02 -3.92 7.74
CA PRO A 299 -6.22 -4.12 9.16
C PRO A 299 -7.30 -3.18 9.69
N ARG A 300 -8.11 -3.66 10.63
CA ARG A 300 -9.02 -2.81 11.40
C ARG A 300 -8.36 -2.32 12.69
N ARG A 301 -8.91 -1.23 13.20
CA ARG A 301 -8.63 -0.69 14.53
C ARG A 301 -9.88 -0.81 15.40
N ALA A 302 -9.70 -0.84 16.71
CA ALA A 302 -10.81 -1.00 17.66
C ALA A 302 -11.94 0.04 17.46
N ILE A 303 -11.60 1.27 17.07
CA ILE A 303 -12.58 2.33 16.79
C ILE A 303 -13.46 2.06 15.56
N ASP A 304 -13.02 1.23 14.61
CA ASP A 304 -13.73 1.05 13.33
C ASP A 304 -15.11 0.41 13.52
N GLY A 305 -15.30 -0.37 14.59
CA GLY A 305 -16.59 -0.97 14.97
C GLY A 305 -17.54 -0.02 15.73
N VAL A 306 -17.08 1.17 16.14
CA VAL A 306 -17.85 2.09 16.98
C VAL A 306 -18.81 2.91 16.12
N ALA A 307 -20.10 2.55 16.10
CA ALA A 307 -21.10 3.26 15.31
C ALA A 307 -21.45 4.65 15.87
N HIS A 308 -21.52 4.77 17.19
CA HIS A 308 -21.88 6.00 17.91
C HIS A 308 -20.93 6.22 19.09
N LEU A 309 -20.63 7.48 19.38
CA LEU A 309 -19.92 7.86 20.60
C LEU A 309 -20.70 7.40 21.84
N PRO A 310 -20.04 6.79 22.83
CA PRO A 310 -20.71 6.27 24.03
C PRO A 310 -21.20 7.39 24.95
N VAL A 311 -22.08 7.01 25.88
CA VAL A 311 -22.42 7.81 27.06
C VAL A 311 -21.97 7.03 28.29
N LEU A 312 -21.10 7.62 29.10
CA LEU A 312 -20.57 7.03 30.32
C LEU A 312 -21.01 7.89 31.51
N GLU A 313 -21.39 7.23 32.60
CA GLU A 313 -21.74 7.90 33.86
C GLU A 313 -20.75 7.48 34.93
N THR A 314 -20.30 8.46 35.70
CA THR A 314 -19.44 8.29 36.88
C THR A 314 -20.16 8.91 38.09
N PRO A 315 -19.62 8.79 39.32
CA PRO A 315 -20.26 9.39 40.48
C PRO A 315 -20.53 10.89 40.36
N ARG A 316 -19.70 11.64 39.62
CA ARG A 316 -19.82 13.09 39.49
C ARG A 316 -19.96 13.60 38.05
N LEU A 317 -19.67 12.76 37.05
CA LEU A 317 -19.56 13.19 35.66
C LEU A 317 -20.48 12.40 34.75
N LYS A 318 -20.90 13.06 33.68
CA LYS A 318 -21.41 12.42 32.48
C LYS A 318 -20.43 12.67 31.34
N LEU A 319 -19.94 11.61 30.71
CA LEU A 319 -19.11 11.69 29.51
C LEU A 319 -20.00 11.36 28.31
N SER A 320 -20.16 12.30 27.38
CA SER A 320 -21.06 12.13 26.24
C SER A 320 -20.64 12.98 25.04
N PRO A 321 -21.20 12.76 23.84
CA PRO A 321 -21.00 13.67 22.73
C PRO A 321 -21.29 15.11 23.13
N VAL A 322 -20.44 16.04 22.70
CA VAL A 322 -20.66 17.47 22.92
C VAL A 322 -21.93 17.90 22.18
N ARG A 323 -22.83 18.57 22.90
CA ARG A 323 -24.13 19.03 22.39
C ARG A 323 -23.94 20.24 21.48
N ASP A 324 -24.89 20.44 20.57
CA ASP A 324 -24.87 21.60 19.68
C ASP A 324 -24.95 22.92 20.44
N GLU A 325 -25.70 22.96 21.54
CA GLU A 325 -25.82 24.13 22.43
C GLU A 325 -24.52 24.51 23.14
N ASP A 326 -23.56 23.57 23.26
CA ASP A 326 -22.27 23.80 23.91
C ASP A 326 -21.18 24.23 22.93
N ALA A 327 -21.50 24.49 21.65
CA ALA A 327 -20.51 24.81 20.62
C ALA A 327 -19.61 26.01 21.01
N ASP A 328 -20.18 27.05 21.60
CA ASP A 328 -19.42 28.23 22.06
C ASP A 328 -18.48 27.90 23.22
N VAL A 329 -18.93 27.05 24.16
CA VAL A 329 -18.11 26.61 25.30
C VAL A 329 -16.99 25.68 24.82
N TYR A 330 -17.29 24.79 23.88
CA TYR A 330 -16.31 23.90 23.26
C TYR A 330 -15.27 24.68 22.45
N ALA A 331 -15.68 25.72 21.72
CA ALA A 331 -14.75 26.61 21.02
C ALA A 331 -13.82 27.32 22.01
N ARG A 332 -14.33 27.78 23.16
CA ARG A 332 -13.49 28.35 24.24
C ARG A 332 -12.46 27.34 24.75
N LEU A 333 -12.87 26.08 24.96
CA LEU A 333 -11.95 25.00 25.34
C LEU A 333 -10.88 24.74 24.27
N ALA A 334 -11.28 24.70 22.99
CA ALA A 334 -10.40 24.37 21.88
C ALA A 334 -9.45 25.52 21.48
N SER A 335 -9.80 26.77 21.80
CA SER A 335 -9.02 27.96 21.46
C SER A 335 -8.21 28.55 22.62
N ASP A 336 -8.26 27.97 23.83
CA ASP A 336 -7.45 28.40 24.98
C ASP A 336 -5.96 28.11 24.74
N THR A 337 -5.22 29.10 24.27
CA THR A 337 -3.80 28.99 23.93
C THR A 337 -2.92 28.66 25.13
N GLU A 338 -3.26 29.14 26.34
CA GLU A 338 -2.47 28.89 27.54
C GLU A 338 -2.51 27.41 27.93
N ARG A 339 -3.69 26.78 27.84
CA ARG A 339 -3.88 25.37 28.18
C ARG A 339 -3.49 24.44 27.03
N ASN A 340 -3.83 24.82 25.80
CA ASN A 340 -3.61 23.95 24.63
C ASN A 340 -2.16 23.95 24.15
N ARG A 341 -1.27 24.79 24.68
CA ARG A 341 0.19 24.62 24.50
C ARG A 341 0.69 23.24 24.93
N TRP A 342 -0.07 22.55 25.79
CA TRP A 342 0.23 21.19 26.26
C TRP A 342 -0.59 20.09 25.59
N TRP A 343 -1.52 20.45 24.68
CA TRP A 343 -2.41 19.51 23.99
C TRP A 343 -1.69 18.76 22.87
N GLY A 344 -0.62 19.36 22.32
CA GLY A 344 0.14 18.76 21.22
C GLY A 344 -0.51 18.93 19.85
N TYR A 345 -1.53 19.80 19.74
CA TYR A 345 -2.23 20.15 18.51
C TYR A 345 -2.52 21.65 18.48
N ASP A 346 -2.31 22.28 17.32
CA ASP A 346 -2.64 23.68 17.05
C ASP A 346 -3.67 23.79 15.92
N TRP A 347 -4.84 24.32 16.23
CA TRP A 347 -5.94 24.43 15.27
C TRP A 347 -5.66 25.36 14.09
N HIS A 348 -4.66 26.25 14.19
CA HIS A 348 -4.25 27.12 13.10
C HIS A 348 -3.69 26.34 11.91
N GLU A 349 -3.22 25.10 12.12
CA GLU A 349 -2.76 24.22 11.05
C GLU A 349 -3.91 23.76 10.13
N ASP A 350 -5.10 23.54 10.69
CA ASP A 350 -6.30 23.08 9.96
C ASP A 350 -7.21 24.22 9.48
N ALA A 351 -7.08 25.40 10.08
CA ALA A 351 -7.80 26.61 9.67
C ALA A 351 -6.82 27.78 9.46
N PRO A 352 -6.01 27.75 8.37
CA PRO A 352 -5.08 28.82 8.07
C PRO A 352 -5.85 30.08 7.67
N GLY A 353 -5.93 31.07 8.57
CA GLY A 353 -6.63 32.34 8.32
C GLY A 353 -7.24 32.95 9.57
N ASP A 354 -8.38 33.60 9.43
CA ASP A 354 -9.14 34.17 10.54
C ASP A 354 -9.66 33.07 11.48
N ALA A 355 -9.83 33.42 12.76
CA ALA A 355 -10.36 32.49 13.76
C ALA A 355 -11.72 31.93 13.30
N PRO A 356 -11.89 30.59 13.25
CA PRO A 356 -13.10 30.00 12.74
C PRO A 356 -14.27 30.25 13.70
N GLN A 357 -15.49 30.20 13.16
CA GLN A 357 -16.70 30.30 13.99
C GLN A 357 -16.74 29.16 15.02
N ALA A 358 -17.37 29.38 16.17
CA ALA A 358 -17.41 28.41 17.26
C ALA A 358 -17.87 26.99 16.84
N GLY A 359 -18.86 26.91 15.95
CA GLY A 359 -19.37 25.64 15.41
C GLY A 359 -18.36 24.83 14.58
N TRP A 360 -17.27 25.45 14.10
CA TRP A 360 -16.23 24.77 13.33
C TRP A 360 -15.50 23.72 14.18
N PHE A 361 -15.07 24.07 15.40
CA PHE A 361 -14.33 23.16 16.29
C PHE A 361 -15.13 21.89 16.58
N LEU A 362 -16.42 22.05 16.86
CA LEU A 362 -17.32 20.92 17.10
C LEU A 362 -17.55 20.09 15.83
N THR A 363 -17.67 20.74 14.67
CA THR A 363 -17.82 20.06 13.38
C THR A 363 -16.58 19.25 13.02
N PHE A 364 -15.39 19.79 13.31
CA PHE A 364 -14.09 19.15 13.10
C PHE A 364 -13.90 17.94 14.03
N ALA A 365 -14.14 18.09 15.34
CA ALA A 365 -14.10 16.95 16.26
C ALA A 365 -15.07 15.82 15.83
N ARG A 366 -16.24 16.18 15.29
CA ARG A 366 -17.18 15.22 14.71
C ARG A 366 -16.69 14.58 13.41
N SER A 367 -15.92 15.28 12.56
CA SER A 367 -15.34 14.65 11.36
C SER A 367 -14.29 13.61 11.74
N LEU A 368 -13.45 13.90 12.72
CA LEU A 368 -12.44 12.95 13.23
C LEU A 368 -13.10 11.65 13.70
N PHE A 369 -14.23 11.69 14.42
CA PHE A 369 -14.97 10.48 14.76
C PHE A 369 -15.61 9.77 13.55
N ARG A 370 -16.19 10.52 12.59
CA ARG A 370 -16.75 9.93 11.36
C ARG A 370 -15.68 9.18 10.56
N GLU A 371 -14.47 9.72 10.54
CA GLU A 371 -13.31 9.15 9.85
C GLU A 371 -12.61 8.07 10.68
N LYS A 372 -13.05 7.80 11.92
CA LYS A 372 -12.48 6.82 12.87
C LYS A 372 -11.08 7.20 13.37
N MET A 373 -10.76 8.49 13.39
CA MET A 373 -9.51 9.03 13.89
C MET A 373 -9.50 9.14 15.40
N GLU A 374 -10.56 9.76 15.94
CA GLU A 374 -10.69 10.08 17.36
C GLU A 374 -12.06 9.68 17.91
N LEU A 375 -12.11 9.43 19.21
CA LEU A 375 -13.32 9.22 19.99
C LEU A 375 -13.38 10.30 21.08
N PRO A 376 -13.85 11.52 20.74
CA PRO A 376 -13.96 12.62 21.69
C PRO A 376 -15.25 12.53 22.51
N LEU A 377 -15.15 12.77 23.82
CA LEU A 377 -16.28 12.89 24.73
C LEU A 377 -16.17 14.19 25.54
N GLY A 378 -17.26 14.96 25.55
CA GLY A 378 -17.41 16.08 26.47
C GLY A 378 -17.54 15.57 27.91
N ILE A 379 -16.82 16.21 28.82
CA ILE A 379 -16.90 15.97 30.27
C ILE A 379 -17.94 16.92 30.83
N TYR A 380 -19.06 16.41 31.33
CA TYR A 380 -20.11 17.22 31.95
C TYR A 380 -20.11 17.04 33.47
N ALA A 381 -20.00 18.14 34.22
CA ALA A 381 -20.15 18.19 35.67
C ALA A 381 -21.32 19.12 36.00
N ASP A 382 -22.23 18.67 36.87
CA ASP A 382 -23.46 19.41 37.22
C ASP A 382 -24.28 19.87 35.99
N GLY A 383 -24.22 19.10 34.91
CA GLY A 383 -24.93 19.37 33.66
C GLY A 383 -24.25 20.36 32.70
N ALA A 384 -23.15 21.01 33.12
CA ALA A 384 -22.38 21.94 32.30
C ALA A 384 -21.14 21.29 31.69
N LEU A 385 -20.78 21.66 30.45
CA LEU A 385 -19.55 21.21 29.82
C LEU A 385 -18.34 21.76 30.60
N ALA A 386 -17.52 20.85 31.12
CA ALA A 386 -16.37 21.12 31.97
C ALA A 386 -15.03 20.84 31.26
N GLY A 387 -15.04 20.09 30.16
CA GLY A 387 -13.84 19.73 29.41
C GLY A 387 -14.07 18.64 28.38
N GLU A 388 -12.99 17.99 27.98
CA GLU A 388 -12.98 16.92 26.98
C GLU A 388 -12.00 15.81 27.39
N VAL A 389 -12.38 14.57 27.13
CA VAL A 389 -11.50 13.39 27.14
C VAL A 389 -11.61 12.70 25.78
N VAL A 390 -10.48 12.32 25.20
CA VAL A 390 -10.42 11.77 23.84
C VAL A 390 -9.54 10.53 23.81
N LEU A 391 -10.02 9.46 23.15
CA LEU A 391 -9.14 8.40 22.66
C LEU A 391 -8.76 8.72 21.22
N HIS A 392 -7.47 8.69 20.91
CA HIS A 392 -6.94 9.01 19.58
C HIS A 392 -5.73 8.13 19.27
N ARG A 393 -5.16 8.28 18.07
CA ARG A 393 -4.01 7.49 17.60
C ARG A 393 -4.17 5.99 17.85
N PHE A 394 -5.33 5.43 17.51
CA PHE A 394 -5.58 4.00 17.60
C PHE A 394 -4.55 3.23 16.75
N GLY A 395 -3.90 2.25 17.36
CA GLY A 395 -2.98 1.32 16.71
C GLY A 395 -3.69 0.06 16.19
N TYR A 396 -2.87 -0.93 15.83
CA TYR A 396 -3.32 -2.19 15.22
C TYR A 396 -3.08 -3.42 16.12
N HIS A 397 -2.63 -3.21 17.36
CA HIS A 397 -2.36 -4.23 18.38
C HIS A 397 -3.17 -3.94 19.66
N ALA A 398 -4.44 -3.58 19.48
CA ALA A 398 -5.39 -3.28 20.55
C ALA A 398 -4.94 -2.16 21.50
N GLU A 399 -4.32 -1.11 20.96
CA GLU A 399 -3.86 0.05 21.72
C GLU A 399 -4.37 1.40 21.18
N ALA A 400 -4.47 2.40 22.06
CA ALA A 400 -4.79 3.79 21.72
C ALA A 400 -4.17 4.77 22.72
N GLU A 401 -4.05 6.04 22.34
CA GLU A 401 -3.63 7.11 23.26
C GLU A 401 -4.87 7.82 23.84
N ILE A 402 -4.76 8.30 25.08
CA ILE A 402 -5.79 9.10 25.76
C ILE A 402 -5.29 10.51 26.08
N GLY A 403 -6.08 11.50 25.73
CA GLY A 403 -5.89 12.91 26.09
C GLY A 403 -7.04 13.44 26.94
N VAL A 404 -6.75 14.39 27.84
CA VAL A 404 -7.77 15.08 28.64
C VAL A 404 -7.44 16.56 28.83
N ARG A 405 -8.43 17.43 28.64
CA ARG A 405 -8.34 18.87 28.90
C ARG A 405 -9.60 19.36 29.60
N LEU A 406 -9.45 20.37 30.44
CA LEU A 406 -10.54 20.97 31.20
C LEU A 406 -10.58 22.47 30.94
N LEU A 407 -11.78 23.05 31.10
CA LEU A 407 -11.92 24.48 31.26
C LEU A 407 -11.26 24.94 32.58
N PRO A 408 -10.75 26.18 32.65
CA PRO A 408 -10.11 26.75 33.84
C PRO A 408 -10.89 26.51 35.14
N GLU A 409 -12.18 26.79 35.11
CA GLU A 409 -13.10 26.71 36.24
C GLU A 409 -13.38 25.28 36.72
N ALA A 410 -13.07 24.27 35.90
CA ALA A 410 -13.26 22.86 36.24
C ALA A 410 -12.00 22.20 36.83
N GLU A 411 -10.83 22.86 36.74
CA GLU A 411 -9.56 22.34 37.28
C GLU A 411 -9.58 22.16 38.81
N GLY A 412 -8.73 21.28 39.32
CA GLY A 412 -8.55 21.07 40.77
C GLY A 412 -9.61 20.19 41.45
N ASN A 413 -10.72 19.85 40.77
CA ASN A 413 -11.80 19.03 41.32
C ASN A 413 -11.59 17.50 41.18
N GLY A 414 -10.51 17.09 40.50
CA GLY A 414 -10.23 15.68 40.18
C GLY A 414 -11.01 15.11 38.99
N TYR A 415 -11.78 15.94 38.28
CA TYR A 415 -12.62 15.51 37.15
C TYR A 415 -11.83 14.88 36.00
N ALA A 416 -10.65 15.39 35.68
CA ALA A 416 -9.82 14.80 34.62
C ALA A 416 -9.42 13.34 34.93
N ALA A 417 -9.02 13.05 36.17
CA ALA A 417 -8.61 11.69 36.56
C ALA A 417 -9.80 10.73 36.57
N GLU A 418 -10.97 11.19 37.03
CA GLU A 418 -12.22 10.42 36.99
C GLU A 418 -12.65 10.11 35.55
N ALA A 419 -12.59 11.11 34.65
CA ALA A 419 -12.91 10.95 33.24
C ALA A 419 -11.95 9.97 32.54
N VAL A 420 -10.63 10.12 32.72
CA VAL A 420 -9.63 9.21 32.17
C VAL A 420 -9.85 7.78 32.66
N SER A 421 -10.12 7.58 33.96
CA SER A 421 -10.37 6.25 34.49
C SER A 421 -11.60 5.59 33.84
N ALA A 422 -12.71 6.31 33.70
CA ALA A 422 -13.93 5.81 33.10
C ALA A 422 -13.76 5.48 31.60
N VAL A 423 -13.05 6.32 30.84
CA VAL A 423 -12.75 6.06 29.43
C VAL A 423 -11.81 4.86 29.27
N CYS A 424 -10.81 4.68 30.14
CA CYS A 424 -9.98 3.47 30.13
C CYS A 424 -10.82 2.21 30.41
N GLU A 425 -11.76 2.25 31.36
CA GLU A 425 -12.66 1.11 31.63
C GLU A 425 -13.55 0.79 30.42
N TYR A 426 -14.07 1.80 29.74
CA TYR A 426 -14.78 1.62 28.47
C TYR A 426 -13.86 1.02 27.38
N ALA A 427 -12.64 1.54 27.25
CA ALA A 427 -11.68 1.07 26.26
C ALA A 427 -11.36 -0.42 26.42
N PHE A 428 -11.16 -0.89 27.65
CA PHE A 428 -10.90 -2.30 27.92
C PHE A 428 -12.15 -3.18 27.78
N SER A 429 -13.30 -2.72 28.27
CA SER A 429 -14.51 -3.57 28.35
C SER A 429 -15.39 -3.57 27.10
N LYS A 430 -15.27 -2.54 26.24
CA LYS A 430 -16.11 -2.36 25.05
C LYS A 430 -15.33 -2.26 23.75
N LEU A 431 -14.12 -1.73 23.79
CA LEU A 431 -13.24 -1.67 22.62
C LEU A 431 -12.21 -2.79 22.59
N GLU A 432 -12.18 -3.63 23.62
CA GLU A 432 -11.23 -4.74 23.76
C GLU A 432 -9.77 -4.30 23.62
N LEU A 433 -9.46 -3.05 24.03
CA LEU A 433 -8.07 -2.60 24.08
C LEU A 433 -7.32 -3.41 25.14
N GLU A 434 -6.06 -3.73 24.86
CA GLU A 434 -5.13 -4.32 25.81
C GLU A 434 -4.29 -3.25 26.50
N ARG A 435 -4.16 -2.07 25.87
CA ARG A 435 -3.37 -0.96 26.40
C ARG A 435 -3.95 0.40 26.04
N VAL A 436 -3.99 1.30 27.03
CA VAL A 436 -4.20 2.74 26.83
C VAL A 436 -2.94 3.48 27.21
N GLU A 437 -2.42 4.27 26.29
CA GLU A 437 -1.19 5.05 26.42
C GLU A 437 -1.52 6.52 26.71
N ALA A 438 -0.64 7.21 27.41
CA ALA A 438 -0.72 8.66 27.58
C ALA A 438 0.68 9.24 27.74
N LYS A 439 0.81 10.54 27.49
CA LYS A 439 2.05 11.27 27.72
C LYS A 439 1.77 12.67 28.21
N HIS A 440 2.74 13.29 28.87
CA HIS A 440 2.70 14.72 29.18
C HIS A 440 4.08 15.35 29.03
N PHE A 441 4.12 16.64 28.69
CA PHE A 441 5.34 17.44 28.72
C PHE A 441 5.96 17.47 30.12
N HIS A 442 7.28 17.48 30.24
CA HIS A 442 8.00 17.54 31.52
C HIS A 442 7.51 18.70 32.42
N GLU A 443 7.22 19.84 31.82
CA GLU A 443 6.73 21.06 32.47
C GLU A 443 5.29 20.93 33.00
N ASN A 444 4.50 20.00 32.45
CA ASN A 444 3.12 19.77 32.85
C ASN A 444 2.98 18.68 33.92
N ALA A 445 3.62 18.89 35.07
CA ALA A 445 3.56 17.97 36.21
C ALA A 445 2.12 17.75 36.75
N ARG A 446 1.17 18.65 36.44
CA ARG A 446 -0.25 18.47 36.77
C ARG A 446 -0.85 17.30 36.02
N SER A 447 -0.56 17.18 34.72
CA SER A 447 -1.02 16.06 33.89
C SER A 447 -0.49 14.71 34.40
N GLY A 448 0.81 14.63 34.74
CA GLY A 448 1.38 13.42 35.34
C GLY A 448 0.69 12.95 36.63
N ARG A 449 0.27 13.89 37.49
CA ARG A 449 -0.55 13.57 38.67
C ARG A 449 -1.93 13.06 38.29
N THR A 450 -2.59 13.66 37.30
CA THR A 450 -3.88 13.20 36.76
C THR A 450 -3.78 11.77 36.25
N LEU A 451 -2.77 11.45 35.43
CA LEU A 451 -2.58 10.10 34.87
C LEU A 451 -2.32 9.07 35.98
N SER A 452 -1.49 9.42 36.98
CA SER A 452 -1.22 8.56 38.13
C SER A 452 -2.49 8.31 38.96
N LEU A 453 -3.30 9.33 39.22
CA LEU A 453 -4.57 9.22 39.95
C LEU A 453 -5.61 8.39 39.17
N ALA A 454 -5.59 8.45 37.84
CA ALA A 454 -6.41 7.60 36.98
C ALA A 454 -5.93 6.14 36.92
N GLY A 455 -4.87 5.80 37.66
CA GLY A 455 -4.31 4.45 37.74
C GLY A 455 -3.43 4.07 36.55
N MET A 456 -2.89 5.04 35.81
CA MET A 456 -1.87 4.79 34.78
C MET A 456 -0.49 4.71 35.41
N ARG A 457 0.36 3.83 34.88
CA ARG A 457 1.73 3.58 35.35
C ARG A 457 2.72 4.28 34.43
N ARG A 458 3.68 5.01 35.01
CA ARG A 458 4.81 5.59 34.24
C ARG A 458 5.66 4.47 33.64
N THR A 459 5.93 4.55 32.33
CA THR A 459 6.69 3.55 31.58
C THR A 459 8.06 4.03 31.14
N GLY A 460 8.25 5.33 30.96
CA GLY A 460 9.51 5.92 30.53
C GLY A 460 9.41 7.43 30.33
N GLU A 461 10.46 8.03 29.77
CA GLU A 461 10.50 9.42 29.33
C GLU A 461 11.51 9.59 28.19
N ASP A 462 11.31 10.62 27.38
CA ASP A 462 12.31 11.14 26.43
C ASP A 462 12.63 12.61 26.76
N GLU A 463 13.29 13.33 25.85
CA GLU A 463 13.64 14.74 26.05
C GLU A 463 12.42 15.67 26.17
N THR A 464 11.25 15.26 25.65
CA THR A 464 10.05 16.10 25.57
C THR A 464 8.94 15.64 26.53
N TYR A 465 8.75 14.33 26.68
CA TYR A 465 7.58 13.74 27.30
C TYR A 465 7.93 12.71 28.37
N VAL A 466 7.03 12.59 29.35
CA VAL A 466 6.94 11.45 30.26
C VAL A 466 5.78 10.56 29.81
N TYR A 467 6.02 9.26 29.68
CA TYR A 467 5.08 8.27 29.14
C TYR A 467 4.42 7.44 30.24
N TYR A 468 3.15 7.14 30.01
CA TYR A 468 2.30 6.34 30.89
C TYR A 468 1.52 5.31 30.07
N GLU A 469 1.18 4.20 30.71
CA GLU A 469 0.25 3.22 30.17
C GLU A 469 -0.72 2.72 31.24
N LYS A 470 -1.85 2.19 30.81
CA LYS A 470 -2.76 1.39 31.63
C LYS A 470 -3.15 0.15 30.85
N THR A 471 -3.20 -0.98 31.54
CA THR A 471 -3.65 -2.27 31.03
C THR A 471 -4.89 -2.73 31.80
N PRO A 472 -5.72 -3.64 31.26
CA PRO A 472 -6.86 -4.19 31.98
C PRO A 472 -6.39 -4.90 33.25
N LYS A 473 -7.20 -4.85 34.30
CA LYS A 473 -6.97 -5.66 35.51
C LYS A 473 -7.22 -7.12 35.13
N MET A 474 -6.22 -7.98 35.37
CA MET A 474 -6.34 -9.44 35.20
C MET A 474 -7.37 -10.05 36.15
#